data_AF-A0A8R7TSD2-F1
#
_entry.id   AF-A0A8R7TSD2-F1
#
_cell.length_a   1.000
_cell.length_b   1.000
_cell.length_c   1.000
_cell.angle_alpha   90.00
_cell.angle_beta   90.00
_cell.angle_gamma   90.00
#
_symmetry.space_group_name_H-M   'P 1'
#
loop_
_entity.id
_entity.type
_entity.pdbx_description
1 polymer ?
#
loop_
_entity_poly.entity_id
_entity_poly.type
_entity_poly.pdbx_seq_one_letter_code
_entity_poly.pdbx_strand_id
1 'polypeptide(L)'
;MAASTASRLSPPCLHAAPHHPLRRSRFSPLRAAKLEAVLSIGTHVIPHPRKVETGGEDAFFVGGDGCGVFAIADGVSGWAEKNVNPALFSRELMANSSTFIKDEEVSQDPQILLMKAHAATSSIGSATV
;
A
#
# COMPACT_ATOMS: atom_id res chain seq x y z
N MET A 1 -19.84 57.76 -47.62
CA MET A 1 -20.67 56.91 -48.50
C MET A 1 -19.89 56.69 -49.80
N ALA A 2 -19.10 55.63 -49.86
CA ALA A 2 -18.32 55.23 -51.03
C ALA A 2 -18.50 53.73 -51.21
N ALA A 3 -18.87 53.33 -52.42
CA ALA A 3 -19.12 51.94 -52.80
C ALA A 3 -17.80 51.16 -52.93
N SER A 4 -17.83 49.88 -52.53
CA SER A 4 -16.83 48.91 -52.98
C SER A 4 -17.49 47.54 -53.12
N THR A 5 -17.55 47.11 -54.38
CA THR A 5 -17.94 45.79 -54.86
C THR A 5 -16.88 44.74 -54.52
N ALA A 6 -17.30 43.62 -53.93
CA ALA A 6 -16.51 42.40 -53.90
C ALA A 6 -17.39 41.20 -54.29
N SER A 7 -16.98 40.54 -55.36
CA SER A 7 -17.65 39.44 -56.03
C SER A 7 -17.73 38.17 -55.16
N ARG A 8 -18.90 37.53 -55.17
CA ARG A 8 -19.11 36.20 -54.60
C ARG A 8 -18.42 35.15 -55.46
N LEU A 9 -17.47 34.42 -54.88
CA LEU A 9 -16.97 33.16 -55.43
C LEU A 9 -17.65 32.02 -54.68
N SER A 10 -18.38 31.16 -55.41
CA SER A 10 -18.97 29.93 -54.87
C SER A 10 -17.88 28.87 -54.63
N PRO A 11 -17.88 28.15 -53.51
CA PRO A 11 -16.95 27.04 -53.30
C PRO A 11 -17.37 25.81 -54.15
N PRO A 12 -16.41 24.96 -54.57
CA PRO A 12 -16.69 23.77 -55.35
C PRO A 12 -17.42 22.70 -54.52
N CYS A 13 -18.41 22.05 -55.13
CA CYS A 13 -19.09 20.88 -54.57
C CYS A 13 -18.11 19.69 -54.50
N LEU A 14 -17.61 19.38 -53.31
CA LEU A 14 -16.91 18.13 -53.04
C LEU A 14 -17.95 17.01 -52.92
N HIS A 15 -17.87 16.03 -53.83
CA HIS A 15 -18.64 14.80 -53.75
C HIS A 15 -18.26 14.03 -52.47
N ALA A 16 -19.25 13.73 -51.65
CA ALA A 16 -19.09 12.88 -50.47
C ALA A 16 -18.78 11.44 -50.89
N ALA A 17 -17.63 10.91 -50.48
CA ALA A 17 -17.34 9.49 -50.56
C ALA A 17 -18.19 8.73 -49.51
N PRO A 18 -18.64 7.49 -49.79
CA PRO A 18 -19.52 6.77 -48.89
C PRO A 18 -18.78 6.41 -47.59
N HIS A 19 -19.33 6.86 -46.46
CA HIS A 19 -18.87 6.49 -45.13
C HIS A 19 -19.07 4.98 -44.91
N HIS A 20 -17.97 4.22 -44.94
CA HIS A 20 -17.96 2.89 -44.33
C HIS A 20 -18.14 3.06 -42.81
N PRO A 21 -19.16 2.46 -42.17
CA PRO A 21 -19.23 2.47 -40.72
C PRO A 21 -18.05 1.65 -40.19
N LEU A 22 -17.09 2.31 -39.53
CA LEU A 22 -16.10 1.63 -38.70
C LEU A 22 -16.88 0.81 -37.69
N ARG A 23 -16.81 -0.52 -37.84
CA ARG A 23 -17.37 -1.49 -36.93
C ARG A 23 -16.73 -1.26 -35.56
N ARG A 24 -17.42 -0.49 -34.71
CA ARG A 24 -17.05 -0.28 -33.32
C ARG A 24 -16.93 -1.67 -32.71
N SER A 25 -15.70 -2.09 -32.45
CA SER A 25 -15.47 -3.27 -31.64
C SER A 25 -16.18 -3.00 -30.31
N ARG A 26 -17.28 -3.72 -30.07
CA ARG A 26 -17.89 -3.82 -28.76
C ARG A 26 -16.96 -4.68 -27.92
N PHE A 27 -15.82 -4.10 -27.52
CA PHE A 27 -15.12 -4.57 -26.34
C PHE A 27 -16.04 -4.22 -25.18
N SER A 28 -16.95 -5.13 -24.86
CA SER A 28 -17.46 -5.22 -23.50
C SER A 28 -16.24 -5.40 -22.62
N PRO A 29 -15.95 -4.51 -21.66
CA PRO A 29 -14.94 -4.81 -20.66
C PRO A 29 -15.43 -6.07 -19.96
N LEU A 30 -14.76 -7.19 -20.22
CA LEU A 30 -14.88 -8.37 -19.39
C LEU A 30 -14.59 -7.85 -17.99
N ARG A 31 -15.62 -7.87 -17.14
CA ARG A 31 -15.54 -7.53 -15.73
C ARG A 31 -14.39 -8.38 -15.21
N ALA A 32 -13.23 -7.75 -15.00
CA ALA A 32 -12.07 -8.45 -14.46
C ALA A 32 -12.56 -9.04 -13.14
N ALA A 33 -12.71 -10.37 -13.09
CA ALA A 33 -13.08 -11.03 -11.86
C ALA A 33 -11.98 -10.65 -10.87
N LYS A 34 -12.35 -9.90 -9.82
CA LYS A 34 -11.47 -9.58 -8.72
C LYS A 34 -11.00 -10.92 -8.15
N LEU A 35 -9.75 -11.29 -8.43
CA LEU A 35 -9.12 -12.42 -7.77
C LEU A 35 -8.94 -12.01 -6.31
N GLU A 36 -9.88 -12.43 -5.47
CA GLU A 36 -9.75 -12.25 -4.02
C GLU A 36 -8.83 -13.35 -3.51
N ALA A 37 -7.55 -13.00 -3.33
CA ALA A 37 -6.61 -13.88 -2.66
C ALA A 37 -6.99 -14.00 -1.19
N VAL A 38 -7.12 -15.23 -0.70
CA VAL A 38 -7.37 -15.52 0.73
C VAL A 38 -6.05 -15.91 1.38
N LEU A 39 -5.64 -15.16 2.40
CA LEU A 39 -4.47 -15.48 3.21
C LEU A 39 -4.91 -16.21 4.48
N SER A 40 -4.43 -17.45 4.66
CA SER A 40 -4.52 -18.18 5.92
C SER A 40 -3.17 -18.09 6.63
N ILE A 41 -3.11 -17.38 7.75
CA ILE A 41 -1.86 -17.02 8.42
C ILE A 41 -1.74 -17.83 9.72
N GLY A 42 -0.63 -18.56 9.87
CA GLY A 42 -0.22 -19.20 11.11
C GLY A 42 1.09 -18.61 11.61
N THR A 43 1.25 -18.49 12.93
CA THR A 43 2.41 -17.84 13.55
C THR A 43 3.06 -18.76 14.58
N HIS A 44 4.39 -18.78 14.60
CA HIS A 44 5.16 -19.49 15.63
C HIS A 44 6.46 -18.72 15.88
N VAL A 45 6.84 -18.56 17.14
CA VAL A 45 8.07 -17.85 17.53
C VAL A 45 8.89 -18.77 18.43
N ILE A 46 10.15 -18.99 18.06
CA ILE A 46 11.11 -19.75 18.84
C ILE A 46 12.26 -18.78 19.19
N PRO A 47 12.27 -18.22 20.41
CA PRO A 47 13.32 -17.31 20.83
C PRO A 47 14.70 -17.98 20.83
N HIS A 48 15.74 -17.18 20.66
CA HIS A 48 17.11 -17.63 20.93
C HIS A 48 17.19 -18.24 22.36
N PRO A 49 17.88 -19.37 22.59
CA PRO A 49 17.85 -20.08 23.89
C PRO A 49 18.19 -19.20 25.10
N ARG A 50 19.14 -18.28 24.96
CA ARG A 50 19.53 -17.33 26.03
C ARG A 50 18.47 -16.25 26.32
N LYS A 51 17.47 -16.09 25.45
CA LYS A 51 16.41 -15.06 25.51
C LYS A 51 15.02 -15.69 25.70
N VAL A 52 14.94 -16.99 26.01
CA VAL A 52 13.65 -17.70 26.13
C VAL A 52 12.83 -17.17 27.31
N GLU A 53 13.46 -16.87 28.44
CA GLU A 53 12.76 -16.38 29.64
C GLU A 53 12.12 -15.00 29.42
N THR A 54 12.64 -14.20 28.50
CA THR A 54 12.09 -12.88 28.15
C THR A 54 11.20 -12.90 26.90
N GLY A 55 11.06 -14.05 26.25
CA GLY A 55 10.27 -14.23 25.03
C GLY A 55 10.95 -13.76 23.74
N GLY A 56 12.26 -13.49 23.75
CA GLY A 56 12.98 -12.99 22.57
C GLY A 56 12.82 -11.48 22.33
N GLU A 57 13.43 -11.01 21.25
CA GLU A 57 13.47 -9.60 20.86
C GLU A 57 12.59 -9.31 19.63
N ASP A 58 12.19 -10.35 18.92
CA ASP A 58 11.28 -10.32 17.80
C ASP A 58 9.84 -10.04 18.29
N ALA A 59 9.05 -9.39 17.43
CA ALA A 59 7.63 -9.18 17.61
C ALA A 59 6.90 -9.33 16.27
N PHE A 60 5.61 -9.64 16.29
CA PHE A 60 4.78 -9.69 15.09
C PHE A 60 3.36 -9.21 15.40
N PHE A 61 2.62 -8.85 14.35
CA PHE A 61 1.16 -8.72 14.43
C PHE A 61 0.50 -9.38 13.22
N VAL A 62 -0.75 -9.81 13.39
CA VAL A 62 -1.63 -10.30 12.31
C VAL A 62 -2.94 -9.52 12.38
N GLY A 63 -3.33 -8.89 11.29
CA GLY A 63 -4.57 -8.11 11.19
C GLY A 63 -5.81 -9.01 11.11
N GLY A 64 -6.81 -8.75 11.93
CA GLY A 64 -7.96 -9.65 12.13
C GLY A 64 -9.11 -9.55 11.11
N ASP A 65 -9.15 -8.54 10.24
CA ASP A 65 -10.40 -8.12 9.59
C ASP A 65 -10.42 -8.34 8.05
N GLY A 66 -9.77 -9.39 7.54
CA GLY A 66 -9.91 -9.81 6.14
C GLY A 66 -8.95 -9.17 5.13
N CYS A 67 -8.07 -8.27 5.57
CA CYS A 67 -7.05 -7.62 4.72
C CYS A 67 -5.77 -8.46 4.53
N GLY A 68 -5.66 -9.62 5.18
CA GLY A 68 -4.50 -10.52 5.03
C GLY A 68 -3.16 -9.86 5.39
N VAL A 69 -3.15 -8.96 6.37
CA VAL A 69 -1.93 -8.22 6.76
C VAL A 69 -1.23 -8.91 7.91
N PHE A 70 0.09 -9.00 7.82
CA PHE A 70 0.98 -9.37 8.91
C PHE A 70 2.22 -8.49 8.84
N ALA A 71 2.87 -8.27 9.98
CA ALA A 71 4.21 -7.68 10.03
C ALA A 71 5.04 -8.35 11.12
N ILE A 72 6.36 -8.24 10.98
CA ILE A 72 7.36 -8.79 11.88
C ILE A 72 8.39 -7.68 12.13
N ALA A 73 8.89 -7.58 13.36
CA ALA A 73 9.99 -6.68 13.73
C ALA A 73 11.02 -7.46 14.57
N ASP A 74 12.25 -7.53 14.10
CA ASP A 74 13.40 -8.12 14.81
C ASP A 74 14.14 -7.03 15.61
N GLY A 75 14.04 -7.09 16.93
CA GLY A 75 14.71 -6.13 17.82
C GLY A 75 16.24 -6.26 17.78
N VAL A 76 16.94 -5.16 17.52
CA VAL A 76 18.41 -5.18 17.35
C VAL A 76 19.12 -5.45 18.68
N SER A 77 19.72 -6.64 18.83
CA SER A 77 20.34 -7.09 20.09
C SER A 77 21.43 -6.16 20.65
N GLY A 78 22.09 -5.36 19.81
CA GLY A 78 23.13 -4.41 20.23
C GLY A 78 22.67 -3.36 21.25
N TRP A 79 21.36 -3.12 21.37
CA TRP A 79 20.81 -2.21 22.40
C TRP A 79 21.04 -2.71 23.83
N ALA A 80 21.21 -4.01 24.03
CA ALA A 80 21.52 -4.59 25.34
C ALA A 80 22.86 -4.04 25.91
N GLU A 81 23.84 -3.73 25.06
CA GLU A 81 25.13 -3.13 25.47
C GLU A 81 24.96 -1.73 26.08
N LYS A 82 23.82 -1.08 25.82
CA LYS A 82 23.45 0.23 26.37
C LYS A 82 22.45 0.15 27.52
N ASN A 83 22.24 -1.05 28.09
CA ASN A 83 21.21 -1.32 29.10
C ASN A 83 19.78 -0.99 28.64
N VAL A 84 19.52 -1.10 27.34
CA VAL A 84 18.19 -0.92 26.74
C VAL A 84 17.66 -2.29 26.34
N ASN A 85 16.43 -2.64 26.74
CA ASN A 85 15.81 -3.90 26.36
C ASN A 85 15.41 -3.87 24.87
N PRO A 86 16.04 -4.65 23.98
CA PRO A 86 15.79 -4.57 22.54
C PRO A 86 14.37 -4.98 22.14
N ALA A 87 13.69 -5.76 22.98
CA ALA A 87 12.34 -6.23 22.72
C ALA A 87 11.27 -5.13 22.86
N LEU A 88 11.56 -4.03 23.57
CA LEU A 88 10.56 -2.98 23.80
C LEU A 88 10.21 -2.25 22.51
N PHE A 89 11.22 -1.89 21.71
CA PHE A 89 11.03 -1.18 20.45
C PHE A 89 10.23 -2.01 19.44
N SER A 90 10.62 -3.27 19.21
CA SER A 90 9.92 -4.15 18.25
C SER A 90 8.47 -4.40 18.66
N ARG A 91 8.21 -4.66 19.96
CA ARG A 91 6.85 -4.88 20.48
C ARG A 91 5.98 -3.63 20.36
N GLU A 92 6.50 -2.47 20.73
CA GLU A 92 5.75 -1.21 20.60
C GLU A 92 5.51 -0.85 19.12
N LEU A 93 6.50 -1.05 18.25
CA LEU A 93 6.35 -0.83 16.82
C LEU A 93 5.21 -1.69 16.24
N MET A 94 5.17 -2.99 16.56
CA MET A 94 4.09 -3.88 16.11
C MET A 94 2.73 -3.52 16.72
N ALA A 95 2.67 -3.08 17.98
CA ALA A 95 1.45 -2.60 18.62
C ALA A 95 0.90 -1.34 17.92
N ASN A 96 1.79 -0.40 17.60
CA ASN A 96 1.44 0.80 16.84
C ASN A 96 1.02 0.44 15.40
N SER A 97 1.70 -0.49 14.73
CA SER A 97 1.28 -0.97 13.42
C SER A 97 -0.12 -1.59 13.45
N SER A 98 -0.43 -2.39 14.47
CA SER A 98 -1.78 -2.91 14.66
C SER A 98 -2.83 -1.83 14.91
N THR A 99 -2.45 -0.68 15.47
CA THR A 99 -3.34 0.45 15.74
C THR A 99 -3.65 1.24 14.46
N PHE A 100 -2.63 1.49 13.63
CA PHE A 100 -2.77 2.27 12.40
C PHE A 100 -3.28 1.46 11.19
N ILE A 101 -3.44 0.14 11.30
CA ILE A 101 -3.89 -0.69 10.16
C ILE A 101 -5.30 -0.33 9.64
N LYS A 102 -6.12 0.33 10.46
CA LYS A 102 -7.48 0.78 10.11
C LYS A 102 -7.52 2.24 9.63
N ASP A 103 -6.38 2.90 9.58
CA ASP A 103 -6.27 4.29 9.13
C ASP A 103 -6.44 4.34 7.59
N GLU A 104 -7.34 5.21 7.11
CA GLU A 104 -7.68 5.30 5.69
C GLU A 104 -6.47 5.71 4.83
N GLU A 105 -5.59 6.56 5.37
CA GLU A 105 -4.36 7.00 4.69
C GLU A 105 -3.33 5.87 4.56
N VAL A 106 -3.43 4.84 5.40
CA VAL A 106 -2.55 3.68 5.39
C VAL A 106 -3.00 2.62 4.38
N SER A 107 -4.27 2.63 3.99
CA SER A 107 -5.02 1.45 3.56
C SER A 107 -4.43 0.62 2.41
N GLN A 108 -3.41 1.09 1.68
CA GLN A 108 -2.73 0.33 0.61
C GLN A 108 -1.19 0.51 0.57
N ASP A 109 -0.58 1.20 1.54
CA ASP A 109 0.87 1.46 1.53
C ASP A 109 1.53 1.07 2.88
N PRO A 110 2.23 -0.09 2.92
CA PRO A 110 2.97 -0.52 4.10
C PRO A 110 4.04 0.48 4.57
N GLN A 111 4.59 1.33 3.68
CA GLN A 111 5.57 2.34 4.09
C GLN A 111 4.92 3.44 4.95
N ILE A 112 3.69 3.85 4.61
CA ILE A 112 2.94 4.82 5.43
C ILE A 112 2.61 4.22 6.79
N LEU A 113 2.22 2.93 6.83
CA LEU A 113 2.02 2.21 8.09
C LEU A 113 3.27 2.25 8.98
N LEU A 114 4.42 1.87 8.41
CA LEU A 114 5.70 1.85 9.12
C LEU A 114 6.09 3.24 9.59
N MET A 115 5.90 4.28 8.76
CA MET A 115 6.19 5.66 9.12
C MET A 115 5.35 6.11 10.32
N LYS A 116 4.03 5.87 10.31
CA LYS A 116 3.13 6.23 11.42
C LYS A 116 3.45 5.43 12.69
N ALA A 117 3.66 4.12 12.56
CA ALA A 117 3.99 3.26 13.69
C ALA A 117 5.33 3.63 14.33
N HIS A 118 6.34 3.92 13.51
CA HIS A 118 7.64 4.40 13.97
C HIS A 118 7.53 5.75 14.68
N ALA A 119 6.80 6.72 14.10
CA ALA A 119 6.60 8.04 14.70
C ALA A 119 5.87 7.99 16.05
N ALA A 120 5.01 6.98 16.27
CA ALA A 120 4.32 6.76 17.53
C ALA A 120 5.14 5.94 18.55
N THR A 121 6.25 5.34 18.15
CA THR A 121 7.06 4.48 19.03
C THR A 121 7.97 5.34 19.92
N SER A 122 7.79 5.23 21.23
CA SER A 122 8.54 6.00 22.23
C SER A 122 9.66 5.20 22.90
N SER A 123 9.63 3.87 22.83
CA SER A 123 10.70 3.01 23.33
C SER A 123 12.02 3.34 22.63
N ILE A 124 13.09 3.43 23.40
CA ILE A 124 14.44 3.56 22.85
C ILE A 124 14.81 2.22 22.22
N GLY A 125 15.28 2.23 20.98
CA GLY A 125 15.71 1.02 20.30
C GLY A 125 15.75 1.16 18.78
N SER A 126 15.80 0.01 18.13
CA SER A 126 15.62 -0.14 16.69
C SER A 126 15.20 -1.57 16.39
N ALA A 127 14.56 -1.78 15.26
CA ALA A 127 14.25 -3.11 14.75
C ALA A 127 14.46 -3.19 13.23
N THR A 128 14.72 -4.39 12.73
CA THR A 128 14.61 -4.72 11.31
C THR A 128 13.18 -5.19 11.01
N VAL A 129 12.56 -4.67 9.96
CA VAL A 129 11.18 -4.95 9.53
C VAL A 129 11.13 -5.44 8.09
#